data_AF-A0A285XTY9-F1
#
_entry.id   AF-A0A285XTY9-F1
#
_cell.length_a   1.000
_cell.length_b   1.000
_cell.length_c   1.000
_cell.angle_alpha   90.00
_cell.angle_beta   90.00
_cell.angle_gamma   90.00
#
_symmetry.space_group_name_H-M   'P 1'
#
loop_
_entity.id
_entity.type
_entity.pdbx_description
1 polymer ?
#
loop_
_entity_poly.entity_id
_entity_poly.type
_entity_poly.pdbx_seq_one_letter_code
_entity_poly.pdbx_strand_id
1 'polypeptide(L)'
;MDEHEYYRTVAARVPQLRSLLAAEFNYDWELDWPDVESVLVNDFDEASRAENMRYREELGYVLGELPTDRDVDGFFRFVGSGLSPRVDLGQSARSWLVELRDRAARNVETEDGQG
;
A
#
# COMPACT_ATOMS: atom_id res chain seq x y z
N MET A 1 15.67 19.01 2.29
CA MET A 1 15.35 17.95 1.31
C MET A 1 14.12 18.42 0.57
N ASP A 2 14.13 18.38 -0.75
CA ASP A 2 12.94 18.69 -1.55
C ASP A 2 11.88 17.60 -1.35
N GLU A 3 10.59 17.92 -1.54
CA GLU A 3 9.50 16.97 -1.35
C GLU A 3 9.61 15.76 -2.29
N HIS A 4 9.99 15.95 -3.56
CA HIS A 4 10.23 14.83 -4.48
C HIS A 4 11.46 14.02 -4.10
N GLU A 5 12.50 14.66 -3.57
CA GLU A 5 13.68 13.96 -3.08
C GLU A 5 13.34 13.09 -1.85
N TYR A 6 12.51 13.62 -0.95
CA TYR A 6 12.01 12.90 0.21
C TYR A 6 11.16 11.70 -0.19
N TYR A 7 10.16 11.87 -1.06
CA TYR A 7 9.36 10.75 -1.54
C TYR A 7 10.19 9.72 -2.30
N ARG A 8 11.23 10.15 -3.04
CA ARG A 8 12.18 9.22 -3.67
C ARG A 8 12.91 8.36 -2.63
N THR A 9 13.36 8.96 -1.52
CA THR A 9 13.99 8.21 -0.42
C THR A 9 13.01 7.25 0.24
N VAL A 10 11.76 7.68 0.49
CA VAL A 10 10.72 6.82 1.06
C VAL A 10 10.42 5.66 0.11
N ALA A 11 10.13 5.94 -1.17
CA ALA A 11 9.81 4.94 -2.19
C ALA A 11 10.93 3.91 -2.42
N ALA A 12 12.19 4.30 -2.25
CA ALA A 12 13.33 3.39 -2.35
C ALA A 12 13.38 2.35 -1.21
N ARG A 13 12.75 2.64 -0.07
CA ARG A 13 12.69 1.71 1.08
C ARG A 13 11.44 0.84 1.10
N VAL A 14 10.48 1.09 0.22
CA VAL A 14 9.20 0.36 0.18
C VAL A 14 8.90 -0.20 -1.21
N PRO A 15 9.79 -1.03 -1.77
CA PRO A 15 9.66 -1.52 -3.14
C PRO A 15 8.39 -2.33 -3.40
N GLN A 16 7.90 -3.12 -2.44
CA GLN A 16 6.67 -3.90 -2.65
C GLN A 16 5.42 -3.03 -2.61
N LEU A 17 5.28 -2.17 -1.60
CA LEU A 17 4.18 -1.21 -1.52
C LEU A 17 4.18 -0.28 -2.74
N ARG A 18 5.37 0.17 -3.19
CA ARG A 18 5.48 0.95 -4.41
C ARG A 18 4.99 0.15 -5.63
N SER A 19 5.34 -1.13 -5.73
CA SER A 19 4.88 -1.97 -6.84
C SER A 19 3.35 -2.09 -6.82
N LEU A 20 2.75 -2.39 -5.68
CA LEU A 20 1.30 -2.45 -5.52
C LEU A 20 0.62 -1.13 -5.94
N LEU A 21 1.13 0.00 -5.45
CA LEU A 21 0.54 1.31 -5.73
C LEU A 21 0.73 1.78 -7.17
N ALA A 22 1.85 1.44 -7.82
CA ALA A 22 2.21 1.95 -9.14
C ALA A 22 1.90 1.00 -10.30
N ALA A 23 1.96 -0.31 -10.06
CA ALA A 23 1.71 -1.34 -11.07
C ALA A 23 0.25 -1.80 -11.02
N GLU A 24 -0.24 -2.22 -9.86
CA GLU A 24 -1.61 -2.76 -9.74
C GLU A 24 -2.64 -1.63 -9.70
N PHE A 25 -2.40 -0.63 -8.84
CA PHE A 25 -3.20 0.59 -8.80
C PHE A 25 -2.68 1.66 -9.77
N ASN A 26 -2.34 1.29 -11.01
CA ASN A 26 -1.96 2.24 -12.06
C ASN A 26 -3.18 3.09 -12.50
N TYR A 27 -3.03 4.06 -13.42
CA TYR A 27 -4.14 4.95 -13.81
C TYR A 27 -5.33 4.26 -14.51
N ASP A 28 -5.12 3.08 -15.06
CA ASP A 28 -6.12 2.30 -15.79
C ASP A 28 -6.54 1.03 -15.00
N TRP A 29 -6.23 0.95 -13.70
CA TRP A 29 -6.45 -0.24 -12.87
C TRP A 29 -7.91 -0.76 -12.91
N GLU A 30 -8.88 0.13 -13.06
CA GLU A 30 -10.32 -0.20 -13.17
C GLU A 30 -10.66 -1.01 -14.44
N LEU A 31 -9.77 -1.05 -15.44
CA LEU A 31 -9.95 -1.88 -16.63
C LEU A 31 -9.69 -3.37 -16.34
N ASP A 32 -8.76 -3.64 -15.41
CA ASP A 32 -8.32 -4.99 -15.06
C ASP A 32 -9.04 -5.52 -13.81
N TRP A 33 -9.50 -4.62 -12.94
CA TRP A 33 -10.09 -4.94 -11.64
C TRP A 33 -11.45 -4.29 -11.43
N PRO A 34 -12.44 -5.02 -10.91
CA PRO A 34 -13.78 -4.47 -10.67
C PRO A 34 -13.82 -3.53 -9.46
N ASP A 35 -12.91 -3.71 -8.50
CA ASP A 35 -12.79 -2.90 -7.29
C ASP A 35 -11.42 -3.08 -6.63
N VAL A 36 -11.12 -2.20 -5.68
CA VAL A 36 -9.87 -2.22 -4.90
C VAL A 36 -9.70 -3.53 -4.13
N GLU A 37 -10.79 -4.09 -3.62
CA GLU A 37 -10.74 -5.31 -2.81
C GLU A 37 -10.26 -6.51 -3.63
N SER A 38 -10.63 -6.58 -4.91
CA SER A 38 -10.19 -7.64 -5.82
C SER A 38 -8.68 -7.63 -6.03
N VAL A 39 -8.05 -6.45 -6.13
CA VAL A 39 -6.58 -6.30 -6.16
C VAL A 39 -5.97 -6.82 -4.85
N LEU A 40 -6.55 -6.45 -3.71
CA LEU A 40 -6.02 -6.85 -2.40
C LEU A 40 -6.15 -8.35 -2.18
N VAL A 41 -7.25 -8.99 -2.59
CA VAL A 41 -7.37 -10.44 -2.51
C VAL A 41 -6.30 -11.11 -3.36
N ASN A 42 -6.13 -10.69 -4.62
CA ASN A 42 -5.19 -11.32 -5.55
C ASN A 42 -3.70 -11.10 -5.19
N ASP A 43 -3.30 -9.86 -4.91
CA ASP A 43 -1.87 -9.52 -4.78
C ASP A 43 -1.39 -9.38 -3.34
N PHE A 44 -2.31 -9.31 -2.39
CA PHE A 44 -2.00 -9.08 -0.98
C PHE A 44 -2.35 -10.28 -0.10
N ASP A 45 -3.54 -10.86 -0.25
CA ASP A 45 -3.95 -12.02 0.55
C ASP A 45 -3.41 -13.34 0.03
N GLU A 46 -3.24 -13.50 -1.28
CA GLU A 46 -2.57 -14.67 -1.86
C GLU A 46 -1.04 -14.58 -1.81
N ALA A 47 -0.48 -13.43 -1.38
CA ALA A 47 0.95 -13.26 -1.20
C ALA A 47 1.48 -14.16 -0.07
N SER A 48 2.68 -14.70 -0.23
CA SER A 48 3.29 -15.58 0.76
C SER A 48 3.53 -14.89 2.11
N ARG A 49 3.67 -15.67 3.18
CA ARG A 49 4.02 -15.15 4.52
C ARG A 49 5.19 -14.17 4.51
N ALA A 50 6.24 -14.49 3.75
CA ALA A 50 7.43 -13.67 3.66
C ALA A 50 7.16 -12.32 2.96
N GLU A 51 6.24 -12.28 2.01
CA GLU A 51 5.80 -11.06 1.34
C GLU A 51 4.88 -10.25 2.24
N ASN A 52 3.92 -10.89 2.93
CA ASN A 52 3.07 -10.23 3.91
C ASN A 52 3.88 -9.62 5.10
N MET A 53 4.97 -10.27 5.54
CA MET A 53 5.89 -9.66 6.50
C MET A 53 6.54 -8.37 5.99
N ARG A 54 7.00 -8.38 4.74
CA ARG A 54 7.61 -7.21 4.10
C ARG A 54 6.60 -6.10 3.91
N TYR A 55 5.38 -6.40 3.43
CA TYR A 55 4.30 -5.41 3.38
C TYR A 55 4.05 -4.77 4.74
N ARG A 56 3.97 -5.57 5.82
CA ARG A 56 3.79 -5.05 7.18
C ARG A 56 4.91 -4.09 7.59
N GLU A 57 6.17 -4.45 7.31
CA GLU A 57 7.34 -3.62 7.61
C GLU A 57 7.35 -2.32 6.79
N GLU A 58 7.11 -2.41 5.48
CA GLU A 58 7.08 -1.28 4.57
C GLU A 58 5.94 -0.31 4.92
N LEU A 59 4.73 -0.82 5.17
CA LEU A 59 3.59 0.00 5.60
C LEU A 59 3.83 0.65 6.96
N GLY A 60 4.46 -0.06 7.90
CA GLY A 60 4.89 0.50 9.17
C GLY A 60 5.87 1.66 9.00
N TYR A 61 6.85 1.51 8.10
CA TYR A 61 7.82 2.55 7.76
C TYR A 61 7.14 3.76 7.12
N VAL A 62 6.31 3.58 6.08
CA VAL A 62 5.59 4.68 5.42
C VAL A 62 4.72 5.45 6.40
N LEU A 63 3.97 4.75 7.27
CA LEU A 63 3.11 5.42 8.25
C LEU A 63 3.89 6.23 9.30
N GLY A 64 5.17 5.90 9.52
CA GLY A 64 6.09 6.68 10.35
C GLY A 64 6.67 7.90 9.64
N GLU A 65 7.05 7.75 8.36
CA GLU A 65 7.64 8.83 7.56
C GLU A 65 6.60 9.82 7.02
N LEU A 66 5.36 9.39 6.78
CA LEU A 66 4.28 10.19 6.20
C LEU A 66 3.15 10.37 7.22
N PRO A 67 3.31 11.25 8.23
CA PRO A 67 2.43 11.30 9.40
C PRO A 67 1.02 11.82 9.11
N THR A 68 0.79 12.53 8.00
CA THR A 68 -0.51 13.13 7.67
C THR A 68 -1.14 12.55 6.42
N ASP A 69 -2.46 12.68 6.28
CA ASP A 69 -3.17 12.32 5.04
C ASP A 69 -2.59 13.03 3.81
N ARG A 70 -2.19 14.29 3.97
CA ARG A 70 -1.60 15.08 2.88
C ARG A 70 -0.28 14.48 2.40
N ASP A 71 0.56 14.00 3.31
CA ASP A 71 1.85 13.40 2.98
C ASP A 71 1.65 12.07 2.23
N VAL A 72 0.67 11.27 2.67
CA VAL A 72 0.31 10.01 2.01
C VAL A 72 -0.29 10.26 0.62
N ASP A 73 -1.21 11.22 0.48
CA ASP A 73 -1.78 11.61 -0.81
C ASP A 73 -0.68 12.13 -1.77
N GLY A 74 0.29 12.88 -1.26
CA GLY A 74 1.45 13.35 -2.02
C GLY A 74 2.31 12.19 -2.51
N PHE A 75 2.56 11.21 -1.64
CA PHE A 75 3.31 10.00 -1.99
C PHE A 75 2.60 9.15 -3.06
N PHE A 76 1.27 8.98 -2.97
CA PHE A 76 0.48 8.24 -3.98
C PHE A 76 0.63 8.87 -5.36
N ARG A 77 0.50 10.20 -5.44
CA ARG A 77 0.74 10.95 -6.69
C ARG A 77 2.18 10.81 -7.17
N PHE A 78 3.16 10.84 -6.26
CA PHE A 78 4.56 10.70 -6.60
C PHE A 78 4.90 9.33 -7.20
N VAL A 79 4.35 8.24 -6.63
CA VAL A 79 4.59 6.88 -7.16
C VAL A 79 3.78 6.58 -8.42
N GLY A 80 2.85 7.45 -8.80
CA GLY A 80 2.02 7.30 -9.98
C GLY A 80 0.82 6.38 -9.76
N SER A 81 0.28 6.34 -8.54
CA SER A 81 -0.94 5.59 -8.26
C SER A 81 -2.16 6.29 -8.85
N GLY A 82 -2.99 5.53 -9.56
CA GLY A 82 -4.33 5.91 -9.99
C GLY A 82 -5.36 5.82 -8.88
N LEU A 83 -5.08 5.06 -7.82
CA LEU A 83 -5.98 4.94 -6.67
C LEU A 83 -6.05 6.24 -5.87
N SER A 84 -7.27 6.67 -5.58
CA SER A 84 -7.58 7.71 -4.61
C SER A 84 -8.48 7.13 -3.51
N PRO A 85 -7.94 6.74 -2.34
CA PRO A 85 -8.74 6.12 -1.27
C PRO A 85 -9.96 6.96 -0.84
N ARG A 86 -9.89 8.29 -0.99
CA ARG A 86 -11.02 9.17 -0.71
C ARG A 86 -12.16 9.02 -1.72
N VAL A 87 -11.84 8.82 -3.00
CA VAL A 87 -12.82 8.65 -4.08
C VAL A 87 -13.30 7.22 -4.13
N ASP A 88 -12.38 6.26 -4.10
CA ASP A 88 -12.65 4.86 -4.41
C ASP A 88 -13.17 4.09 -3.18
N LEU A 89 -12.79 4.50 -1.98
CA LEU A 89 -13.12 3.81 -0.72
C LEU A 89 -13.87 4.70 0.28
N GLY A 90 -14.03 5.99 0.00
CA GLY A 90 -14.68 6.94 0.91
C GLY A 90 -13.92 7.21 2.21
N GLN A 91 -12.62 6.88 2.28
CA GLN A 91 -11.80 7.05 3.48
C GLN A 91 -10.48 7.79 3.19
N SER A 92 -9.75 8.18 4.24
CA SER A 92 -8.46 8.84 4.03
C SER A 92 -7.37 7.84 3.61
N ALA A 93 -6.40 8.29 2.82
CA ALA A 93 -5.32 7.42 2.36
C ALA A 93 -4.48 6.87 3.51
N ARG A 94 -4.27 7.67 4.57
CA ARG A 94 -3.55 7.19 5.76
C ARG A 94 -4.34 6.11 6.51
N SER A 95 -5.66 6.29 6.69
CA SER A 95 -6.50 5.26 7.32
C SER A 95 -6.44 3.96 6.53
N TRP A 96 -6.53 4.04 5.20
CA TRP A 96 -6.42 2.86 4.35
C TRP A 96 -5.06 2.15 4.46
N LEU A 97 -3.94 2.90 4.51
CA LEU A 97 -2.62 2.30 4.75
C LEU A 97 -2.51 1.61 6.14
N VAL A 98 -3.20 2.13 7.16
CA VAL A 98 -3.27 1.46 8.47
C VAL A 98 -4.04 0.14 8.35
N GLU A 99 -5.17 0.12 7.65
CA GLU A 99 -5.95 -1.09 7.42
C GLU A 99 -5.15 -2.15 6.65
N LEU A 100 -4.40 -1.74 5.62
CA LEU A 100 -3.49 -2.63 4.88
C LEU A 100 -2.39 -3.22 5.76
N ARG A 101 -1.78 -2.41 6.64
CA ARG A 101 -0.74 -2.89 7.56
C ARG A 101 -1.31 -3.96 8.49
N ASP A 102 -2.51 -3.70 9.00
CA ASP A 102 -3.18 -4.61 9.92
C ASP A 102 -3.66 -5.88 9.19
N ARG A 103 -4.05 -5.77 7.90
CA ARG A 103 -4.33 -6.93 7.02
C ARG A 103 -3.08 -7.79 6.82
N ALA A 104 -1.95 -7.19 6.49
CA ALA A 104 -0.68 -7.91 6.35
C ALA A 104 -0.27 -8.63 7.64
N ALA A 105 -0.48 -7.98 8.79
CA ALA A 105 -0.23 -8.62 10.09
C ALA A 105 -1.10 -9.86 10.31
N ARG A 106 -2.39 -9.79 9.99
CA ARG A 106 -3.31 -10.95 10.09
C ARG A 106 -2.92 -12.08 9.13
N ASN A 107 -2.49 -11.75 7.91
CA ASN A 107 -2.08 -12.75 6.93
C ASN A 107 -0.85 -13.52 7.44
N VAL A 108 0.13 -12.82 8.03
CA VAL A 108 1.29 -13.46 8.66
C VAL A 108 0.88 -14.42 9.80
N GLU A 109 -0.01 -13.98 10.69
CA GLU A 109 -0.45 -14.77 11.85
C GLU A 109 -1.27 -16.00 11.45
N THR A 110 -2.05 -15.89 10.38
CA THR A 110 -2.92 -16.97 9.89
C THR A 110 -2.12 -18.14 9.31
N GLU A 111 -0.99 -17.87 8.68
CA GLU A 111 -0.07 -18.90 8.17
C GLU A 111 0.76 -19.58 9.27
N ASP A 112 1.01 -18.92 10.42
CA ASP A 112 1.66 -19.53 11.59
C ASP A 112 0.77 -20.58 12.29
N GLY A 113 -0.56 -20.52 12.10
CA GLY A 113 -1.52 -21.47 12.68
C GLY A 113 -1.75 -22.75 11.86
N GLN A 114 -1.14 -22.86 10.68
CA GLN A 114 -1.27 -24.02 9.78
C GLN A 114 0.02 -24.86 9.65
N GLY A 115 1.02 -24.61 10.51
CA GLY A 115 2.29 -25.32 10.58
C GLY A 115 2.33 -26.48 11.57
#